data_AF-A0A0K1W0U0-F1
#
_entry.id   AF-A0A0K1W0U0-F1
#
_cell.length_a   1.000
_cell.length_b   1.000
_cell.length_c   1.000
_cell.angle_alpha   90.00
_cell.angle_beta   90.00
_cell.angle_gamma   90.00
#
_symmetry.space_group_name_H-M   'P 1'
#
loop_
_entity.id
_entity.type
_entity.pdbx_description
1 polymer ?
#
loop_
_entity_poly.entity_id
_entity_poly.type
_entity_poly.pdbx_seq_one_letter_code
_entity_poly.pdbx_strand_id
1 'polypeptide(L)'
;MNSFKIKITISIFFFFVLVILFLNYFKIDEVIIGNISIEKKLDYFDQLVNEYYIVSKEKININKIEKVEAIVDTYKVSINSDKLLLVNGLIKIEDEILFTNAKNNDYIYIYLGKISIFSYLLYG
;
A
#
# COMPACT_ATOMS: atom_id res chain seq x y z
N MET A 1 8.68 -11.19 -52.76
CA MET A 1 7.82 -11.64 -51.63
C MET A 1 8.50 -11.56 -50.26
N ASN A 2 9.81 -11.85 -50.14
CA ASN A 2 10.51 -11.85 -48.83
C ASN A 2 10.66 -10.47 -48.17
N SER A 3 10.92 -9.41 -48.95
CA SER A 3 11.06 -8.04 -48.42
C SER A 3 9.79 -7.52 -47.73
N PHE A 4 8.60 -7.88 -48.25
CA PHE A 4 7.32 -7.45 -47.67
C PHE A 4 7.04 -8.13 -46.33
N LYS A 5 7.31 -9.43 -46.22
CA LYS A 5 7.19 -10.17 -44.95
C LYS A 5 8.13 -9.61 -43.88
N ILE A 6 9.38 -9.32 -44.25
CA ILE A 6 10.38 -8.75 -43.33
C ILE A 6 9.92 -7.37 -42.81
N LYS A 7 9.39 -6.50 -43.67
CA LYS A 7 8.86 -5.20 -43.25
C LYS A 7 7.69 -5.34 -42.28
N ILE A 8 6.76 -6.26 -42.53
CA ILE A 8 5.64 -6.52 -41.61
C ILE A 8 6.14 -7.01 -40.26
N THR A 9 7.06 -7.98 -40.24
CA THR A 9 7.63 -8.51 -38.99
C THR A 9 8.32 -7.41 -38.18
N ILE A 10 9.10 -6.54 -38.84
CA ILE A 10 9.77 -5.41 -38.19
C ILE A 10 8.73 -4.42 -37.62
N SER A 11 7.70 -4.06 -38.39
CA SER A 11 6.64 -3.16 -37.92
C SER A 11 5.89 -3.71 -36.71
N ILE A 12 5.58 -5.01 -36.72
CA ILE A 12 4.94 -5.69 -35.59
C ILE A 12 5.83 -5.63 -34.36
N PHE A 13 7.13 -5.92 -34.51
CA PHE A 13 8.10 -5.84 -33.41
C PHE A 13 8.15 -4.44 -32.79
N PHE A 14 8.26 -3.40 -33.61
CA PHE A 14 8.25 -2.01 -33.11
C PHE A 14 6.95 -1.64 -32.41
N PHE A 15 5.81 -2.10 -32.91
CA PHE A 15 4.53 -1.91 -32.25
C PHE A 15 4.53 -2.53 -30.84
N PHE A 16 5.01 -3.76 -30.70
CA PHE A 16 5.12 -4.41 -29.38
C PHE A 16 6.07 -3.66 -28.43
N VAL A 17 7.22 -3.20 -28.93
CA VAL A 17 8.14 -2.38 -28.13
C VAL A 17 7.46 -1.09 -27.66
N LEU A 18 6.71 -0.42 -28.54
CA LEU A 18 5.97 0.79 -28.20
C LEU A 18 4.91 0.53 -27.12
N VAL A 19 4.18 -0.59 -27.23
CA VAL A 19 3.18 -0.99 -26.23
C VAL A 19 3.84 -1.28 -24.87
N ILE A 20 4.97 -1.98 -24.84
CA ILE A 20 5.70 -2.26 -23.60
C ILE A 20 6.21 -0.96 -22.95
N LEU A 21 6.74 -0.04 -23.75
CA LEU A 21 7.16 1.28 -23.26
C LEU A 21 5.99 2.07 -22.70
N PHE A 22 4.85 2.07 -23.40
CA PHE A 22 3.62 2.70 -22.95
C PHE A 22 3.13 2.12 -21.61
N LEU A 23 3.07 0.78 -21.48
CA LEU A 23 2.64 0.12 -20.24
C LEU A 23 3.61 0.35 -19.07
N ASN A 24 4.89 0.59 -19.34
CA ASN A 24 5.85 0.95 -18.30
C ASN A 24 5.75 2.42 -17.87
N TYR A 25 5.24 3.29 -18.73
CA TYR A 25 5.06 4.72 -18.44
C TYR A 25 3.93 4.96 -17.43
N PHE A 26 2.80 4.27 -17.58
CA PHE A 26 1.69 4.40 -16.64
C PHE A 26 1.99 3.65 -15.34
N LYS A 27 1.80 4.35 -14.23
CA LYS A 27 1.94 3.79 -12.90
C LYS A 27 0.65 3.92 -12.12
N ILE A 28 0.36 2.92 -11.31
CA ILE A 28 -0.78 2.86 -10.40
C ILE A 28 -0.25 2.72 -8.98
N ASP A 29 -1.06 3.12 -8.00
CA ASP A 29 -0.70 2.98 -6.60
C ASP A 29 -0.76 1.50 -6.19
N GLU A 30 0.29 1.00 -5.57
CA GLU A 30 0.33 -0.30 -4.92
C GLU A 30 -0.30 -0.15 -3.54
N VAL A 31 -1.43 -0.83 -3.32
CA VAL A 31 -2.23 -0.69 -2.11
C VAL A 31 -2.42 -2.04 -1.45
N ILE A 32 -2.01 -2.14 -0.19
CA ILE A 32 -2.29 -3.28 0.67
C ILE A 32 -3.46 -2.94 1.59
N ILE A 33 -4.39 -3.88 1.71
CA ILE A 33 -5.52 -3.76 2.63
C ILE A 33 -5.19 -4.50 3.92
N GLY A 34 -5.39 -3.82 5.04
CA GLY A 34 -5.30 -4.40 6.37
C GLY A 34 -6.47 -3.98 7.25
N ASN A 35 -6.31 -4.25 8.54
CA ASN A 35 -7.22 -3.88 9.59
C ASN A 35 -6.44 -3.27 10.76
N ILE A 36 -7.12 -2.38 11.49
CA ILE A 36 -6.62 -1.84 12.75
C ILE A 36 -6.87 -2.86 13.85
N SER A 37 -5.82 -3.22 14.58
CA SER A 37 -5.90 -3.99 15.81
C SER A 37 -5.63 -3.09 17.00
N ILE A 38 -6.51 -3.13 18.00
CA ILE A 38 -6.37 -2.33 19.23
C ILE A 38 -6.04 -3.27 20.39
N GLU A 39 -4.82 -3.15 20.91
CA GLU A 39 -4.40 -3.84 22.14
C GLU A 39 -4.55 -2.91 23.34
N LYS A 40 -4.93 -3.45 24.49
CA LYS A 40 -5.03 -2.71 25.76
C LYS A 40 -3.85 -3.08 26.65
N LYS A 41 -3.14 -2.09 27.17
CA LYS A 41 -2.01 -2.28 28.10
C LYS A 41 -2.12 -1.32 29.27
N LEU A 42 -1.50 -1.69 30.38
CA LEU A 42 -1.29 -0.78 31.51
C LEU A 42 -0.03 0.03 31.24
N ASP A 43 -0.13 1.35 31.38
CA ASP A 43 1.03 2.22 31.36
C ASP A 43 1.79 2.18 32.71
N TYR A 44 2.85 2.99 32.82
CA TYR A 44 3.66 3.10 34.04
C TYR A 44 2.91 3.66 35.26
N PHE A 45 1.71 4.21 35.07
CA PHE A 45 0.85 4.76 36.11
C PHE A 45 -0.39 3.89 36.37
N ASP A 46 -0.36 2.62 35.94
CA ASP A 46 -1.47 1.67 36.02
C ASP A 46 -2.75 2.15 35.31
N GLN A 47 -2.62 3.05 34.33
CA GLN A 47 -3.72 3.49 33.49
C GLN A 47 -3.84 2.60 32.27
N LEU A 48 -5.07 2.30 31.89
CA LEU A 48 -5.36 1.46 30.73
C LEU A 48 -5.27 2.31 29.46
N VAL A 49 -4.29 2.01 28.61
CA VAL A 49 -4.00 2.70 27.36
C VAL A 49 -4.21 1.76 26.18
N ASN A 50 -4.73 2.30 25.08
CA ASN A 50 -4.90 1.59 23.82
C ASN A 50 -3.64 1.76 22.94
N GLU A 51 -3.14 0.66 22.39
CA GLU A 51 -2.13 0.64 21.36
C GLU A 51 -2.73 0.17 20.04
N TYR A 52 -2.41 0.87 18.96
CA TYR A 52 -3.02 0.69 17.65
C TYR A 52 -2.00 0.10 16.69
N TYR A 53 -2.36 -1.01 16.07
CA TYR A 53 -1.50 -1.75 15.16
C TYR A 53 -2.19 -2.00 13.83
N ILE A 54 -1.39 -2.08 12.77
CA ILE A 54 -1.83 -2.51 11.45
C ILE A 54 -1.59 -4.01 11.31
N VAL A 55 -2.65 -4.74 10.99
CA VAL A 55 -2.60 -6.16 10.67
C VAL A 55 -3.01 -6.33 9.23
N SER A 56 -2.19 -7.00 8.42
CA SER A 56 -2.53 -7.33 7.04
C SER A 56 -2.14 -8.76 6.72
N LYS A 57 -2.71 -9.32 5.64
CA LYS A 57 -2.37 -10.67 5.19
C LYS A 57 -0.96 -10.75 4.59
N GLU A 58 -0.47 -9.63 4.10
CA GLU A 58 0.80 -9.54 3.39
C GLU A 58 1.89 -8.95 4.28
N LYS A 59 3.14 -9.31 4.01
CA LYS A 59 4.27 -8.73 4.73
C LYS A 59 4.54 -7.33 4.18
N ILE A 60 4.38 -6.32 5.01
CA ILE A 60 4.60 -4.93 4.64
C ILE A 60 6.03 -4.52 5.00
N ASN A 61 6.74 -3.91 4.05
CA ASN A 61 7.98 -3.21 4.35
C ASN A 61 7.66 -1.76 4.71
N ILE A 62 7.82 -1.39 5.99
CA ILE A 62 7.48 -0.06 6.50
C ILE A 62 8.18 1.08 5.74
N ASN A 63 9.41 0.85 5.26
CA ASN A 63 10.19 1.85 4.52
C ASN A 63 9.63 2.17 3.13
N LYS A 64 8.71 1.33 2.63
CA LYS A 64 8.02 1.57 1.35
C LYS A 64 6.69 2.31 1.54
N ILE A 65 6.20 2.45 2.77
CA ILE A 65 4.89 3.08 3.01
C ILE A 65 5.01 4.58 2.75
N GLU A 66 4.29 5.07 1.74
CA GLU A 66 4.18 6.50 1.44
C GLU A 66 3.11 7.17 2.29
N LYS A 67 1.94 6.53 2.42
CA LYS A 67 0.82 7.01 3.23
C LYS A 67 -0.06 5.84 3.68
N VAL A 68 -0.86 6.09 4.71
CA VAL A 68 -1.87 5.15 5.19
C VAL A 68 -3.20 5.87 5.33
N GLU A 69 -4.29 5.25 4.89
CA GLU A 69 -5.65 5.78 5.05
C GLU A 69 -6.49 4.80 5.85
N ALA A 70 -6.98 5.23 7.01
CA ALA A 70 -7.94 4.47 7.81
C ALA A 70 -9.36 4.90 7.49
N ILE A 71 -10.27 3.92 7.30
CA ILE A 71 -11.71 4.16 7.23
C ILE A 71 -12.26 3.90 8.62
N VAL A 72 -12.64 4.97 9.30
CA VAL A 72 -13.19 4.94 10.66
C VAL A 72 -14.63 5.41 10.58
N ASP A 73 -15.57 4.51 10.87
CA ASP A 73 -17.02 4.72 10.73
C ASP A 73 -17.42 5.29 9.34
N THR A 74 -17.56 6.61 9.22
CA THR A 74 -18.04 7.30 8.00
C THR A 74 -17.01 8.23 7.35
N TYR A 75 -15.82 8.35 7.90
CA TYR A 75 -14.79 9.25 7.38
C TYR A 75 -13.44 8.56 7.23
N LYS A 76 -12.58 9.21 6.44
CA LYS A 76 -11.23 8.76 6.15
C LYS A 76 -10.24 9.60 6.95
N VAL A 77 -9.32 8.93 7.62
CA VAL A 77 -8.18 9.56 8.29
C VAL A 77 -6.92 9.22 7.50
N SER A 78 -6.25 10.26 6.99
CA SER A 78 -4.92 10.09 6.39
C SER A 78 -3.86 10.17 7.47
N ILE A 79 -3.00 9.16 7.52
CA ILE A 79 -1.92 8.99 8.48
C ILE A 79 -0.62 9.08 7.68
N ASN A 80 0.24 9.99 8.11
CA ASN A 80 1.56 10.14 7.51
C ASN A 80 2.49 9.02 7.97
N SER A 81 3.49 8.70 7.16
CA SER A 81 4.43 7.60 7.42
C SER A 81 5.35 7.83 8.63
N ASP A 82 5.54 9.09 9.05
CA ASP A 82 6.28 9.47 10.26
C ASP A 82 5.60 9.01 11.56
N LYS A 83 4.28 8.80 11.51
CA LYS A 83 3.46 8.28 12.61
C LYS A 83 3.39 6.75 12.64
N LEU A 84 4.19 6.07 11.83
CA LEU A 84 4.22 4.62 11.76
C LEU A 84 5.56 4.11 12.32
N LEU A 85 5.47 3.21 13.30
CA LEU A 85 6.65 2.63 13.94
C LEU A 85 6.61 1.11 13.83
N LEU A 86 7.77 0.51 13.58
CA LEU A 86 7.90 -0.93 13.64
C LEU A 86 8.24 -1.36 15.08
N VAL A 87 7.29 -2.00 15.75
CA VAL A 87 7.45 -2.50 17.12
C VAL A 87 7.16 -3.99 17.14
N ASN A 88 8.15 -4.80 17.53
CA ASN A 88 8.01 -6.26 17.63
C ASN A 88 7.50 -6.95 16.34
N GLY A 89 7.86 -6.40 15.17
CA GLY A 89 7.42 -6.93 13.87
C GLY A 89 6.01 -6.51 13.46
N LEU A 90 5.30 -5.73 14.27
CA LEU A 90 4.02 -5.10 13.96
C LEU A 90 4.22 -3.62 13.65
N ILE A 91 3.37 -3.07 12.78
CA ILE A 91 3.37 -1.63 12.49
C ILE A 91 2.42 -0.98 13.48
N LYS A 92 2.97 -0.23 14.44
CA LYS A 92 2.26 0.60 15.39
C LYS A 92 1.91 1.95 14.76
N ILE A 93 0.71 2.45 15.03
CA ILE A 93 0.24 3.76 14.62
C ILE A 93 0.32 4.70 15.81
N GLU A 94 0.96 5.86 15.63
CA GLU A 94 1.05 6.95 16.61
C GLU A 94 0.31 8.19 16.10
N ASP A 95 -1.02 8.11 16.02
CA ASP A 95 -1.88 9.19 15.54
C ASP A 95 -3.06 9.45 16.48
N GLU A 96 -3.08 10.64 17.09
CA GLU A 96 -4.09 11.05 18.07
C GLU A 96 -5.52 11.08 17.51
N ILE A 97 -5.69 11.41 16.22
CA ILE A 97 -7.01 11.49 15.59
C ILE A 97 -7.59 10.08 15.44
N LEU A 98 -6.75 9.13 15.07
CA LEU A 98 -7.14 7.74 14.99
C LEU A 98 -7.46 7.15 16.37
N PHE A 99 -6.72 7.54 17.41
CA PHE A 99 -6.90 7.04 18.77
C PHE A 99 -8.26 7.35 19.39
N THR A 100 -8.90 8.42 18.95
CA THR A 100 -10.19 8.84 19.53
C THR A 100 -11.38 8.10 18.93
N ASN A 101 -11.21 7.51 17.74
CA ASN A 101 -12.36 7.07 16.95
C ASN A 101 -12.25 5.66 16.37
N ALA A 102 -11.03 5.15 16.19
CA ALA A 102 -10.84 3.84 15.60
C ALA A 102 -11.40 2.73 16.48
N LYS A 103 -11.98 1.73 15.83
CA LYS A 103 -12.45 0.49 16.42
C LYS A 103 -11.59 -0.68 15.95
N ASN A 104 -11.62 -1.74 16.74
CA ASN A 104 -10.94 -2.97 16.37
C ASN A 104 -11.55 -3.52 15.07
N ASN A 105 -10.68 -3.94 14.15
CA ASN A 105 -10.97 -4.38 12.79
C ASN A 105 -11.40 -3.30 11.78
N ASP A 106 -11.29 -2.01 12.10
CA ASP A 106 -11.49 -0.95 11.10
C ASP A 106 -10.55 -1.13 9.91
N TYR A 107 -11.02 -0.79 8.70
CA TYR A 107 -10.25 -1.00 7.47
C TYR A 107 -9.14 0.02 7.33
N ILE A 108 -7.99 -0.43 6.86
CA ILE A 108 -6.86 0.44 6.58
C ILE A 108 -6.25 0.12 5.21
N TYR A 109 -5.93 1.16 4.46
CA TYR A 109 -5.30 1.10 3.14
C TYR A 109 -3.89 1.63 3.27
N ILE A 110 -2.92 0.84 2.81
CA ILE A 110 -1.50 1.08 3.00
C ILE A 110 -0.90 1.25 1.61
N TYR A 111 -0.44 2.46 1.31
CA TYR A 111 0.07 2.81 -0.02
C TYR A 111 1.59 2.66 -0.01
N LEU A 112 2.12 1.72 -0.82
CA LEU A 112 3.54 1.38 -0.86
C LEU A 112 4.33 2.10 -1.96
N GLY A 113 3.67 3.01 -2.66
CA GLY A 113 4.20 3.73 -3.81
C GLY A 113 3.60 3.26 -5.12
N LYS A 114 4.25 3.61 -6.23
CA LYS A 114 3.70 3.42 -7.58
C LYS A 114 4.36 2.28 -8.33
N ILE A 115 3.55 1.32 -8.78
CA ILE A 115 3.97 0.21 -9.64
C ILE A 115 3.57 0.48 -11.09
N SER A 116 4.42 0.11 -12.05
CA SER A 116 4.05 0.23 -13.47
C SER A 116 2.93 -0.76 -13.82
N ILE A 117 2.04 -0.39 -14.74
CA ILE A 117 0.97 -1.28 -15.22
C ILE A 117 1.58 -2.57 -15.77
N PHE A 118 2.72 -2.47 -16.47
CA PHE A 118 3.44 -3.65 -16.95
C PHE A 118 3.83 -4.62 -15.82
N SER A 119 4.40 -4.11 -14.72
CA SER A 119 4.79 -4.96 -13.58
C SER A 119 3.56 -5.53 -12.87
N TYR A 120 2.51 -4.72 -12.72
CA TYR A 120 1.24 -5.18 -12.15
C TYR A 120 0.63 -6.34 -12.96
N LEU A 121 0.61 -6.26 -14.29
CA LEU A 121 0.09 -7.32 -15.15
C LEU A 121 0.91 -8.62 -15.13
N LEU A 122 2.20 -8.54 -14.75
CA LEU A 122 3.08 -9.71 -14.69
C LEU A 122 3.05 -10.42 -13.34
N TYR A 123 2.85 -9.66 -12.25
CA TYR A 123 3.03 -10.15 -10.88
C TYR A 123 1.76 -10.05 -10.01
N GLY A 124 0.74 -9.32 -10.45
CA GLY A 124 -0.58 -9.23 -9.80
C GLY A 124 -1.52 -10.31 -10.30
#